data_AF-A0A966W216-F1
#
_entry.id   AF-A0A966W216-F1
#
_cell.length_a   1.000
_cell.length_b   1.000
_cell.length_c   1.000
_cell.angle_alpha   90.00
_cell.angle_beta   90.00
_cell.angle_gamma   90.00
#
_symmetry.space_group_name_H-M   'P 1'
#
loop_
_entity.id
_entity.type
_entity.pdbx_description
1 polymer ?
#
loop_
_entity_poly.entity_id
_entity_poly.type
_entity_poly.pdbx_seq_one_letter_code
_entity_poly.pdbx_strand_id
1 'polypeptide(L)' 'FAWKFLLPMTLINLVVAALWHMSGGAVPVLVRWAVGFVLLAVPYWLLGRGFEVKFTKREYRFAN' A
#
# COMPACT_ATOMS: atom_id res chain seq x y z
N PHE A 1 10.33 4.72 8.76
CA PHE A 1 9.24 3.74 8.65
C PHE A 1 8.18 4.23 7.67
N ALA A 2 7.57 5.39 7.93
CA ALA A 2 6.53 6.00 7.09
C ALA A 2 6.87 6.05 5.59
N TRP A 3 8.02 6.59 5.18
CA TRP A 3 8.36 6.71 3.75
C TRP A 3 8.48 5.39 2.99
N LYS A 4 8.96 4.32 3.63
CA LYS A 4 9.11 3.02 2.96
C LYS A 4 7.76 2.35 2.67
N PHE A 5 6.74 2.68 3.46
CA PHE A 5 5.37 2.19 3.27
C PHE A 5 4.53 3.14 2.40
N LEU A 6 4.64 4.44 2.65
CA LEU A 6 3.87 5.48 1.95
C LEU A 6 4.22 5.57 0.47
N LEU A 7 5.51 5.55 0.09
CA LEU A 7 5.92 5.67 -1.30
C LEU A 7 5.35 4.57 -2.22
N PRO A 8 5.44 3.27 -1.87
CA PRO A 8 4.79 2.23 -2.64
C PRO A 8 3.27 2.40 -2.71
N MET A 9 2.63 2.73 -1.57
CA MET A 9 1.18 2.87 -1.50
C MET A 9 0.66 4.03 -2.34
N THR A 10 1.38 5.15 -2.44
CA THR A 10 0.97 6.25 -3.31
C THR A 10 1.08 5.88 -4.79
N LEU A 11 2.14 5.16 -5.18
CA LEU A 11 2.30 4.69 -6.55
C LEU A 11 1.18 3.74 -6.97
N ILE A 12 0.78 2.82 -6.08
CA ILE A 12 -0.35 1.91 -6.31
C ILE A 12 -1.66 2.70 -6.48
N ASN A 13 -1.89 3.74 -5.66
CA ASN A 13 -3.07 4.58 -5.81
C ASN A 13 -3.11 5.30 -7.17
N LEU A 14 -1.98 5.75 -7.69
CA LEU A 14 -1.91 6.33 -9.04
C LEU A 14 -2.29 5.31 -10.11
N VAL A 15 -1.86 4.06 -9.98
CA VAL A 15 -2.27 2.98 -10.90
C VAL A 15 -3.78 2.73 -10.82
N VAL A 16 -4.34 2.67 -9.60
CA VAL A 16 -5.79 2.50 -9.41
C VAL A 16 -6.55 3.68 -10.04
N ALA A 17 -6.11 4.91 -9.83
CA ALA A 17 -6.71 6.10 -10.44
C ALA A 17 -6.62 6.08 -11.98
N ALA A 18 -5.47 5.69 -12.54
CA ALA A 18 -5.30 5.55 -13.98
C ALA A 18 -6.23 4.48 -14.57
N LEU A 19 -6.36 3.33 -13.91
CA LEU A 19 -7.31 2.29 -14.31
C LEU A 19 -8.76 2.80 -14.24
N TRP A 20 -9.12 3.54 -13.20
CA TRP A 20 -10.43 4.20 -13.06
C TRP A 20 -10.67 5.31 -14.07
N HIS A 21 -9.64 5.92 -14.62
CA HIS A 21 -9.79 6.87 -15.72
C HIS A 21 -9.99 6.13 -17.05
N MET A 22 -9.12 5.16 -17.35
CA MET A 22 -9.08 4.47 -18.64
C MET A 22 -10.24 3.49 -18.87
N SER A 23 -10.79 2.89 -17.82
CA SER A 23 -11.90 1.93 -17.94
C SER A 23 -13.30 2.59 -17.94
N GLY A 24 -13.37 3.91 -18.09
CA GLY A 24 -14.60 4.70 -18.01
C GLY A 24 -15.54 4.39 -19.18
N GLY A 25 -16.44 3.42 -18.99
CA GLY A 25 -17.46 3.04 -19.98
C GLY A 25 -17.28 1.65 -20.58
N ALA A 26 -16.08 1.06 -20.48
CA ALA A 26 -15.80 -0.29 -21.00
C ALA A 26 -16.04 -1.41 -19.97
N VAL A 27 -15.96 -1.09 -18.67
CA VAL A 27 -15.99 -2.08 -17.59
C VAL A 27 -17.12 -1.75 -16.60
N PRO A 28 -17.90 -2.74 -16.14
CA PRO A 28 -18.94 -2.54 -15.13
C PRO A 28 -18.36 -1.95 -13.83
N VAL A 29 -19.09 -1.01 -13.21
CA VAL A 29 -18.66 -0.29 -12.00
C VAL A 29 -18.27 -1.25 -10.86
N LEU A 30 -19.03 -2.33 -10.67
CA LEU A 30 -18.76 -3.36 -9.65
C LEU A 30 -17.37 -4.01 -9.82
N VAL A 31 -17.00 -4.33 -11.06
CA VAL A 31 -15.68 -4.94 -11.36
C VAL A 31 -14.56 -3.96 -11.06
N ARG A 32 -14.74 -2.67 -11.36
CA ARG A 32 -13.75 -1.62 -11.10
C ARG A 32 -13.50 -1.42 -9.60
N TRP A 33 -14.55 -1.51 -8.79
CA TRP A 33 -14.45 -1.52 -7.33
C TRP A 33 -13.70 -2.75 -6.81
N ALA A 34 -14.05 -3.94 -7.29
CA ALA A 34 -13.36 -5.17 -6.89
C ALA A 34 -11.87 -5.12 -7.23
N VAL A 35 -11.53 -4.70 -8.46
CA VAL A 35 -10.13 -4.56 -8.92
C VAL A 35 -9.39 -3.50 -8.09
N GLY A 36 -9.98 -2.34 -7.86
CA GLY A 36 -9.38 -1.29 -7.04
C GLY A 36 -9.14 -1.73 -5.59
N PHE A 37 -10.11 -2.42 -4.99
CA PHE A 37 -9.97 -2.97 -3.65
C PHE A 37 -8.83 -3.99 -3.56
N VAL A 38 -8.79 -4.95 -4.49
CA VAL A 38 -7.72 -5.97 -4.53
C VAL A 38 -6.35 -5.32 -4.72
N LEU A 39 -6.23 -4.36 -5.64
CA LEU A 39 -4.99 -3.63 -5.89
C LEU A 39 -4.48 -2.85 -4.68
N LEU A 40 -5.36 -2.41 -3.78
CA LEU A 40 -4.95 -1.72 -2.55
C LEU A 40 -4.70 -2.70 -1.39
N ALA A 41 -5.61 -3.64 -1.18
CA ALA A 41 -5.58 -4.54 -0.03
C ALA A 41 -4.39 -5.50 -0.06
N VAL A 42 -4.06 -6.07 -1.23
CA VAL A 42 -2.95 -7.02 -1.39
C VAL A 42 -1.60 -6.39 -1.02
N PRO A 43 -1.16 -5.28 -1.63
CA PRO A 43 0.11 -4.67 -1.26
C PRO A 43 0.09 -4.08 0.14
N TYR A 44 -1.03 -3.55 0.63
CA TYR A 44 -1.15 -3.12 2.01
C TYR A 44 -0.82 -4.27 2.98
N TRP A 45 -1.39 -5.46 2.76
CA TRP A 45 -1.16 -6.63 3.60
C TRP A 45 0.29 -7.13 3.49
N LEU A 46 0.84 -7.23 2.28
CA LEU A 46 2.23 -7.66 2.05
C LEU A 46 3.24 -6.71 2.69
N LEU A 47 3.08 -5.40 2.47
CA LEU A 47 3.98 -4.38 3.01
C LEU A 47 3.82 -4.25 4.53
N GLY A 48 2.59 -4.37 5.05
CA GLY A 48 2.32 -4.38 6.48
C GLY A 48 3.13 -5.48 7.18
N ARG A 49 3.12 -6.69 6.62
CA ARG A 49 3.90 -7.83 7.15
C ARG A 49 5.41 -7.64 6.99
N GLY A 50 5.86 -7.11 5.86
CA GLY A 50 7.29 -6.89 5.60
C GLY A 50 7.91 -5.78 6.44
N PHE A 51 7.10 -4.81 6.87
CA PHE A 51 7.57 -3.72 7.70
C PHE A 51 7.30 -3.89 9.18
N GLU A 52 6.61 -4.93 9.67
CA GLU A 52 6.37 -5.12 11.11
C GLU A 52 7.57 -4.73 11.98
N VAL A 53 7.33 -3.80 12.90
CA VAL A 53 8.37 -3.30 13.80
C VAL A 53 8.77 -4.46 14.70
N LYS A 54 9.96 -5.02 14.46
CA LYS A 54 10.60 -5.90 15.44
C LYS A 54 10.92 -5.04 16.66
N PHE A 55 10.18 -5.25 17.75
CA PHE A 55 10.48 -4.65 19.06
C PHE A 55 11.80 -5.24 19.58
N THR A 56 12.91 -4.77 19.03
CA THR A 56 14.24 -5.07 19.55
C THR A 56 14.56 -4.11 20.69
N LYS A 57 15.27 -4.59 21.72
CA LYS A 57 15.71 -3.77 22.85
C LYS A 57 16.58 -2.63 22.31
N ARG A 58 16.13 -1.38 22.49
CA ARG A 58 16.95 -0.21 22.15
C ARG A 58 18.11 -0.12 23.15
N GLU A 59 19.29 -0.57 22.75
CA GLU A 59 20.50 -0.36 23.55
C GLU A 59 21.00 1.07 23.34
N TYR A 60 20.87 1.90 24.37
CA TYR A 60 21.42 3.24 24.38
C TYR A 60 22.89 3.18 24.77
N ARG A 61 23.78 3.16 23.76
CA ARG A 61 25.23 3.02 23.95
C ARG A 61 25.93 4.21 24.61
N PHE A 62 25.17 5.26 24.98
CA PHE A 62 25.67 6.52 25.55
C PHE A 62 24.84 7.04 26.74
N ALA A 63 23.92 6.24 27.28
CA ALA A 63 23.11 6.62 28.44
C ALA A 63 23.64 5.99 29.73
N ASN A 64 24.97 5.96 29.89
CA ASN A 64 25.64 5.45 31.08
C ASN A 64 26.66 6.49 31.56
#